data_AF-T2ISY3-F1
#
_entry.id   AF-T2ISY3-F1
#
_cell.length_a   1.000
_cell.length_b   1.000
_cell.length_c   1.000
_cell.angle_alpha   90.00
_cell.angle_beta   90.00
_cell.angle_gamma   90.00
#
_symmetry.space_group_name_H-M   'P 1'
#
loop_
_entity.id
_entity.type
_entity.pdbx_description
1 polymer ?
#
loop_
_entity_poly.entity_id
_entity_poly.type
_entity_poly.pdbx_seq_one_letter_code
_entity_poly.pdbx_strand_id
1 'polypeptide(L)'
;MAEGEKLQSILEKYDVHTYISGHHHGYYPGKKGQLELLNSGALGGGPRKLLNSNLSPQKTLTVVDISLDSQETIYTTYNMKTLQLINIQTLPKSIDKIIRKDLS
;
A
#
# COMPACT_ATOMS: atom_id res chain seq x y z
N MET A 1 -18.00 -5.29 10.94
CA MET A 1 -16.53 -5.12 10.98
C MET A 1 -15.75 -6.45 11.10
N ALA A 2 -16.38 -7.64 11.04
CA ALA A 2 -15.70 -8.89 11.41
C ALA A 2 -14.80 -9.54 10.33
N GLU A 3 -15.17 -9.47 9.05
CA GLU A 3 -14.50 -10.30 8.03
C GLU A 3 -13.08 -9.84 7.67
N GLY A 4 -12.83 -8.52 7.64
CA GLY A 4 -11.50 -7.99 7.31
C GLY A 4 -10.47 -8.27 8.40
N GLU A 5 -10.88 -8.27 9.67
CA GLU A 5 -10.01 -8.64 10.79
C GLU A 5 -9.76 -10.15 10.82
N LYS A 6 -10.77 -10.97 10.50
CA LYS A 6 -10.62 -12.42 10.36
C LYS A 6 -9.65 -12.81 9.23
N LEU A 7 -9.77 -12.15 8.07
CA LEU A 7 -8.84 -12.35 6.96
C LEU A 7 -7.41 -11.96 7.37
N GLN A 8 -7.24 -10.80 8.02
CA GLN A 8 -5.94 -10.38 8.53
C GLN A 8 -5.32 -11.45 9.44
N SER A 9 -6.06 -11.98 10.42
CA SER A 9 -5.55 -13.02 11.32
C SER A 9 -5.15 -14.31 10.60
N ILE A 10 -5.85 -14.69 9.52
CA ILE A 10 -5.46 -15.86 8.71
C ILE A 10 -4.15 -15.58 7.97
N LEU A 11 -4.02 -14.42 7.34
CA LEU A 11 -2.81 -14.07 6.59
C LEU A 11 -1.59 -13.96 7.51
N GLU A 12 -1.74 -13.35 8.69
CA GLU A 12 -0.69 -13.29 9.71
C GLU A 12 -0.32 -14.69 10.24
N LYS A 13 -1.31 -15.58 10.47
CA LYS A 13 -1.07 -16.96 10.94
C LYS A 13 -0.23 -17.79 9.97
N TYR A 14 -0.33 -17.53 8.67
CA TYR A 14 0.39 -18.25 7.62
C TYR A 14 1.61 -17.47 7.09
N ASP A 15 2.10 -16.49 7.86
CA ASP A 15 3.30 -15.71 7.54
C ASP A 15 3.28 -15.11 6.13
N VAL A 16 2.11 -14.64 5.69
CA VAL A 16 1.99 -13.96 4.41
C VAL A 16 2.80 -12.68 4.45
N HIS A 17 3.85 -12.64 3.64
CA HIS A 17 4.79 -11.52 3.58
C HIS A 17 4.07 -10.19 3.28
N THR A 18 3.29 -10.15 2.20
CA THR A 18 2.57 -8.94 1.77
C THR A 18 1.25 -9.32 1.14
N TYR A 19 0.19 -8.61 1.51
CA TYR A 19 -1.08 -8.62 0.80
C TYR A 19 -1.17 -7.46 -0.19
N ILE A 20 -1.17 -7.77 -1.49
CA ILE A 20 -1.27 -6.80 -2.57
C ILE A 20 -2.72 -6.72 -3.06
N SER A 21 -3.30 -5.53 -3.04
CA SER A 21 -4.69 -5.29 -3.47
C SER A 21 -4.86 -4.08 -4.38
N GLY A 22 -5.88 -4.14 -5.22
CA GLY A 22 -6.33 -3.04 -6.07
C GLY A 22 -7.75 -2.57 -5.71
N HIS A 23 -8.58 -2.32 -6.73
CA HIS A 23 -10.01 -1.97 -6.65
C HIS A 23 -10.36 -0.61 -6.03
N HIS A 24 -9.72 -0.19 -4.93
CA HIS A 24 -9.97 1.11 -4.29
C HIS A 24 -9.36 2.29 -5.06
N HIS A 25 -8.48 2.03 -6.03
CA HIS A 25 -7.85 3.02 -6.91
C HIS A 25 -7.03 4.11 -6.18
N GLY A 26 -6.69 3.90 -4.91
CA GLY A 26 -5.77 4.75 -4.14
C GLY A 26 -4.49 3.98 -3.85
N TYR A 27 -3.33 4.58 -4.13
CA TYR A 27 -2.04 3.98 -3.79
C TYR A 27 -1.71 4.23 -2.32
N TYR A 28 -1.46 3.17 -1.56
CA TYR A 28 -1.01 3.29 -0.18
C TYR A 28 -0.25 2.04 0.28
N PRO A 29 1.08 2.14 0.51
CA PRO A 29 1.86 1.11 1.18
C PRO A 29 1.74 1.29 2.70
N GLY A 30 1.37 0.23 3.41
CA GLY A 30 1.18 0.30 4.85
C GLY A 30 1.19 -1.06 5.53
N LYS A 31 0.88 -1.05 6.82
CA LYS A 31 0.82 -2.22 7.68
C LYS A 31 -0.42 -2.13 8.56
N LYS A 32 -1.07 -3.26 8.79
CA LYS A 32 -2.15 -3.40 9.76
C LYS A 32 -1.83 -4.59 10.64
N GLY A 33 -1.57 -4.35 11.92
CA GLY A 33 -0.99 -5.38 12.80
C GLY A 33 0.40 -5.79 12.30
N GLN A 34 0.59 -7.08 12.06
CA GLN A 34 1.83 -7.64 11.53
C GLN A 34 1.83 -7.77 10.00
N LEU A 35 0.66 -7.69 9.36
CA LEU A 35 0.51 -7.86 7.92
C LEU A 35 0.92 -6.60 7.14
N GLU A 36 1.86 -6.75 6.21
CA GLU A 36 2.14 -5.71 5.21
C GLU A 36 1.06 -5.67 4.12
N LEU A 37 0.67 -4.45 3.76
CA LEU A 37 -0.37 -4.15 2.80
C LEU A 37 0.18 -3.24 1.69
N LEU A 38 -0.04 -3.61 0.44
CA LEU A 38 0.18 -2.74 -0.70
C LEU A 38 -1.14 -2.53 -1.44
N ASN A 39 -1.75 -1.36 -1.27
CA ASN A 39 -2.78 -0.91 -2.20
C ASN A 39 -2.09 -0.31 -3.42
N SER A 40 -2.20 -0.96 -4.59
CA SER A 40 -1.44 -0.64 -5.81
C SER A 40 -1.90 0.64 -6.52
N GLY A 41 -3.02 1.23 -6.11
CA GLY A 41 -3.64 2.36 -6.80
C GLY A 41 -4.27 1.95 -8.13
N ALA A 42 -4.22 2.86 -9.11
CA ALA A 42 -4.79 2.63 -10.45
C ALA A 42 -3.85 3.16 -11.53
N LEU A 43 -3.62 2.38 -12.60
CA LEU A 43 -2.91 2.84 -13.80
C LEU A 43 -3.87 3.45 -14.83
N GLY A 44 -5.04 2.82 -15.00
CA GLY A 44 -6.08 3.19 -15.95
C GLY A 44 -6.99 4.34 -15.45
N GLY A 45 -8.30 4.13 -15.54
CA GLY A 45 -9.30 5.15 -15.20
C GLY A 45 -9.59 5.25 -13.70
N GLY A 46 -9.78 6.48 -13.22
CA GLY A 46 -10.39 6.79 -11.93
C GLY A 46 -9.50 6.60 -10.68
N PRO A 47 -8.24 7.10 -10.64
CA PRO A 47 -7.51 7.17 -9.39
C PRO A 47 -8.31 7.95 -8.35
N ARG A 48 -8.31 7.50 -7.09
CA ARG A 48 -9.06 8.14 -6.00
C ARG A 48 -8.13 8.85 -5.04
N LYS A 49 -8.65 9.92 -4.44
CA LYS A 49 -7.97 10.70 -3.41
C LYS A 49 -7.88 9.85 -2.14
N LEU A 50 -6.73 9.87 -1.47
CA LEU A 50 -6.58 9.22 -0.17
C LEU A 50 -7.38 9.96 0.89
N LEU A 51 -7.94 9.19 1.84
CA LEU A 51 -8.58 9.76 3.02
C LEU A 51 -7.56 10.61 3.79
N ASN A 52 -8.03 11.72 4.37
CA ASN A 52 -7.21 12.64 5.18
C ASN A 52 -5.97 13.20 4.46
N SER A 53 -5.98 13.25 3.13
CA SER A 53 -4.91 13.82 2.32
C SER A 53 -5.40 15.06 1.56
N ASN A 54 -4.49 15.93 1.16
CA ASN A 54 -4.73 16.97 0.16
C ASN A 54 -4.04 16.69 -1.18
N LEU A 55 -3.40 15.52 -1.31
CA LEU A 55 -2.78 15.11 -2.57
C LEU A 55 -3.85 14.89 -3.65
N SER A 56 -3.51 15.29 -4.87
CA SER A 56 -4.33 14.92 -6.04
C SER A 56 -4.27 13.41 -6.26
N PRO A 57 -5.35 12.77 -6.73
CA PRO A 57 -5.31 11.36 -7.11
C PRO A 57 -4.20 11.07 -8.12
N GLN A 58 -3.44 10.00 -7.90
CA GLN A 58 -2.29 9.67 -8.72
C GLN A 58 -2.48 8.35 -9.45
N LYS A 59 -2.03 8.32 -10.71
CA LYS A 59 -1.89 7.06 -11.46
C LYS A 59 -0.56 6.43 -11.07
N THR A 60 -0.57 5.17 -10.68
CA THR A 60 0.60 4.53 -10.07
C THR A 60 1.01 3.25 -10.75
N LEU A 61 2.32 3.02 -10.79
CA LEU A 61 2.96 1.75 -11.09
C LEU A 61 3.96 1.48 -9.97
N THR A 62 3.91 0.31 -9.36
CA THR A 62 4.84 -0.10 -8.31
C THR A 62 5.67 -1.27 -8.83
N VAL A 63 6.99 -1.12 -8.78
CA VAL A 63 7.93 -2.23 -8.87
C VAL A 63 8.14 -2.75 -7.44
N VAL A 64 7.99 -4.06 -7.29
CA VAL A 64 8.09 -4.75 -6.00
C VAL A 64 9.29 -5.68 -6.06
N ASP A 65 10.32 -5.37 -5.29
CA ASP A 65 11.51 -6.20 -5.14
C ASP A 65 11.36 -7.04 -3.87
N ILE A 66 11.35 -8.37 -4.03
CA ILE A 66 11.11 -9.32 -2.92
C ILE A 66 12.40 -10.10 -2.65
N SER A 67 12.93 -9.95 -1.44
CA SER A 67 14.01 -10.77 -0.93
C SER A 67 13.44 -11.89 -0.06
N LEU A 68 13.55 -13.14 -0.52
CA LEU A 68 13.02 -14.29 0.21
C LEU A 68 13.87 -14.64 1.44
N ASP A 69 15.18 -14.38 1.39
CA ASP A 69 16.10 -14.70 2.48
C ASP A 69 15.93 -13.74 3.66
N SER A 70 15.81 -12.44 3.38
CA SER A 70 15.62 -11.42 4.42
C SER A 70 14.15 -11.15 4.76
N GLN A 71 13.22 -11.75 4.01
CA GLN A 71 11.78 -11.42 4.05
C GLN A 71 11.55 -9.91 3.96
N GLU A 72 12.37 -9.24 3.16
CA GLU A 72 12.22 -7.81 2.89
C GLU A 72 11.50 -7.61 1.57
N THR A 73 10.60 -6.62 1.54
CA THR A 73 10.02 -6.12 0.30
C THR A 73 10.23 -4.61 0.17
N ILE A 74 10.82 -4.21 -0.96
CA ILE A 74 11.05 -2.82 -1.33
C ILE A 74 10.01 -2.41 -2.38
N TYR A 75 9.38 -1.25 -2.17
CA TYR A 75 8.40 -0.68 -3.09
C TYR A 75 8.95 0.56 -3.78
N THR A 76 9.14 0.46 -5.09
CA THR A 76 9.50 1.60 -5.94
C THR A 76 8.28 2.01 -6.75
N THR A 77 7.58 3.06 -6.31
CA THR A 77 6.34 3.51 -6.95
C THR A 77 6.53 4.78 -7.75
N TYR A 78 6.03 4.77 -8.99
CA TYR A 78 6.06 5.88 -9.94
C TYR A 78 4.68 6.52 -10.08
N ASN A 79 4.66 7.84 -10.18
CA ASN A 79 3.52 8.57 -10.72
C ASN A 79 3.55 8.48 -12.24
N MET A 80 2.59 7.80 -12.84
CA MET A 80 2.58 7.51 -14.28
C MET A 80 2.20 8.70 -15.17
N LYS A 81 1.87 9.86 -14.57
CA LYS A 81 1.74 11.12 -15.32
C LYS A 81 3.09 11.83 -15.47
N THR A 82 3.94 11.79 -14.44
CA THR A 82 5.21 12.53 -14.41
C THR A 82 6.44 11.63 -14.58
N LEU A 83 6.26 10.30 -14.46
CA LEU A 83 7.31 9.28 -14.40
C LEU A 83 8.30 9.48 -13.24
N GLN A 84 7.91 10.25 -12.23
CA GLN A 84 8.72 10.49 -11.04
C GLN A 84 8.34 9.54 -9.91
N LEU A 85 9.30 9.26 -9.03
CA LEU A 85 9.07 8.49 -7.81
C LEU A 85 8.09 9.21 -6.89
N ILE A 86 7.15 8.46 -6.33
CA ILE A 86 6.30 8.94 -5.23
C ILE A 86 7.09 8.81 -3.94
N ASN A 87 7.42 9.94 -3.33
CA ASN A 87 7.99 9.94 -1.99
C ASN A 87 6.92 9.53 -0.97
N ILE A 88 7.09 8.36 -0.34
CA ILE A 88 6.18 7.81 0.67
C ILE A 88 5.92 8.80 1.83
N GLN A 89 6.89 9.65 2.17
CA GLN A 89 6.75 10.63 3.25
C GLN A 89 5.68 11.69 2.98
N THR A 90 5.31 11.89 1.71
CA THR A 90 4.24 12.82 1.30
C THR A 90 2.83 12.27 1.56
N LEU A 91 2.69 10.95 1.71
CA LEU A 91 1.41 10.30 2.01
C LEU A 91 1.00 10.55 3.47
N PRO A 92 -0.29 10.46 3.82
CA PRO A 92 -0.71 10.45 5.23
C PRO A 92 0.04 9.40 6.05
N LYS A 93 0.33 9.68 7.33
CA LYS A 93 1.00 8.71 8.22
C LYS A 93 0.14 7.47 8.50
N SER A 94 -1.18 7.61 8.42
CA SER A 94 -2.13 6.52 8.54
C SER A 94 -3.39 6.76 7.72
N ILE A 95 -4.06 5.67 7.34
CA ILE A 95 -5.42 5.66 6.82
C ILE A 95 -6.21 4.68 7.70
N ASP A 96 -7.11 5.22 8.54
CA ASP A 96 -7.82 4.44 9.56
C ASP A 96 -6.83 3.63 10.43
N LYS A 97 -6.96 2.30 10.50
CA LYS A 97 -6.06 1.41 11.25
C LYS A 97 -4.78 1.00 10.51
N ILE A 98 -4.54 1.52 9.30
CA ILE A 98 -3.37 1.18 8.48
C ILE A 98 -2.29 2.25 8.67
N ILE A 99 -1.13 1.85 9.18
CA ILE A 99 0.04 2.71 9.39
C ILE A 99 0.90 2.67 8.12
N ARG A 100 1.50 3.79 7.71
CA ARG A 100 2.38 3.85 6.54
C ARG A 100 3.62 2.98 6.76
N LYS A 101 4.10 2.28 5.72
CA LYS A 101 5.12 1.22 5.82
C LYS A 101 6.44 1.67 6.49
N ASP A 102 6.88 2.90 6.26
CA ASP A 102 8.12 3.46 6.84
C ASP A 102 8.02 3.78 8.34
N LEU A 103 6.83 3.68 8.93
CA LEU A 103 6.56 4.00 10.34
C LEU A 103 6.19 2.76 11.18
N SER A 104 6.29 1.56 10.61
CA SER A 104 5.72 0.31 11.16
C SER A 104 6.68 -0.87 11.16
#